data_AF-A0A1Q3LWB8-F1
#
_entry.id   AF-A0A1Q3LWB8-F1
#
_cell.length_a   1.000
_cell.length_b   1.000
_cell.length_c   1.000
_cell.angle_alpha   90.00
_cell.angle_beta   90.00
_cell.angle_gamma   90.00
#
_symmetry.space_group_name_H-M   'P 1'
#
loop_
_entity.id
_entity.type
_entity.pdbx_description
1 polymer ?
#
loop_
_entity_poly.entity_id
_entity_poly.type
_entity_poly.pdbx_seq_one_letter_code
_entity_poly.pdbx_strand_id
1 'polypeptide(L)'
;MFNKKKNRFLETLVEWIFRFSGSITTLAILLISVFLFTEGWGLFHSSTIEKGYVLCVNRANKVAKLSPKQVKEIYDGNITNWKQLGGVDAPIEILRMDDIASLYTEEEIGANFEHLPAKLSQAMTERKNAIGFFPKQFIDKNFTGRVLPPETITPGEYFGGKEWLPTATPAAQFGVLPLILGTLWVSIGAILLALPFGMAVSIYLAEIAGNRVRKILKPLIELLAGIPSVVYGFFGLVVIVPFIRNLFNLPVGETALAGSIVLAIMALPTIITVAEDAMRNTPVAMKESSLALGATHWQTIYRVVIPYASSGIMAAIVLGIGRAVGETMAVLMVTGN
;
A
#
# COMPACT_ATOMS: atom_id res chain seq x y z
N MET A 1 34.15 26.94 42.59
CA MET A 1 34.17 25.47 42.41
C MET A 1 32.76 24.84 42.28
N PHE A 2 31.73 25.36 42.96
CA PHE A 2 30.35 24.83 42.89
C PHE A 2 29.64 24.98 41.52
N ASN A 3 29.89 26.05 40.77
CA ASN A 3 29.22 26.29 39.48
C ASN A 3 29.61 25.27 38.38
N LYS A 4 30.85 24.73 38.42
CA LYS A 4 31.30 23.70 37.46
C LYS A 4 30.64 22.33 37.69
N LYS A 5 30.27 21.98 38.93
CA LYS A 5 29.60 20.71 39.25
C LYS A 5 28.13 20.72 38.82
N LYS A 6 27.43 21.85 38.98
CA LYS A 6 26.03 22.00 38.58
C LYS A 6 25.84 21.93 37.06
N ASN A 7 26.73 22.57 36.30
CA ASN A 7 26.70 22.51 34.83
C ASN A 7 27.01 21.09 34.31
N ARG A 8 27.98 20.39 34.91
CA ARG A 8 28.26 18.98 34.57
C ARG A 8 27.09 18.05 34.86
N PHE A 9 26.37 18.25 35.96
CA PHE A 9 25.19 17.43 36.26
C PHE A 9 24.06 17.67 35.25
N LEU A 10 23.82 18.93 34.86
CA LEU A 10 22.85 19.27 33.83
C LEU A 10 23.24 18.72 32.46
N GLU A 11 24.52 18.79 32.07
CA GLU A 11 25.03 18.19 30.83
C GLU A 11 24.81 16.67 30.81
N THR A 12 25.18 15.96 31.88
CA THR A 12 24.96 14.50 31.99
C THR A 12 23.48 14.14 31.95
N LEU A 13 22.62 14.92 32.61
CA LEU A 13 21.17 14.70 32.60
C LEU A 13 20.60 14.88 31.19
N VAL A 14 21.02 15.93 30.48
CA VAL A 14 20.59 16.22 29.11
C VAL A 14 21.07 15.14 28.13
N GLU A 15 22.33 14.71 28.23
CA GLU A 15 22.84 13.58 27.45
C GLU A 15 22.06 12.29 27.72
N TRP A 16 21.71 12.04 28.98
CA TRP A 16 20.93 10.87 29.37
C TRP A 16 19.51 10.92 28.79
N ILE A 17 18.84 12.08 28.83
CA ILE A 17 17.53 12.31 28.22
C ILE A 17 17.59 12.08 26.70
N PHE A 18 18.59 12.62 26.01
CA PHE A 18 18.74 12.43 24.56
C PHE A 18 18.99 10.97 24.18
N ARG A 19 19.87 10.27 24.91
CA ARG A 19 20.13 8.84 24.69
C ARG A 19 18.90 7.98 25.00
N PHE A 20 18.17 8.30 26.06
CA PHE A 20 16.96 7.58 26.46
C PHE A 20 15.82 7.78 25.44
N SER A 21 15.63 9.01 24.95
CA SER A 21 14.66 9.32 23.90
C SER A 21 14.93 8.56 22.59
N GLY A 22 16.19 8.53 22.14
CA GLY A 22 16.60 7.75 20.97
C GLY A 22 16.38 6.24 21.16
N SER A 23 16.66 5.74 22.37
CA SER A 23 16.46 4.32 22.71
C SER A 23 14.97 3.94 22.73
N ILE A 24 14.09 4.79 23.30
CA ILE A 24 12.64 4.58 23.29
C ILE A 24 12.12 4.53 21.86
N THR A 25 12.53 5.48 21.01
CA THR A 25 12.06 5.54 19.62
C THR A 25 12.47 4.28 18.85
N THR A 26 13.71 3.84 19.03
CA THR A 26 14.21 2.61 18.42
C THR A 26 13.45 1.38 18.92
N LEU A 27 13.20 1.29 20.22
CA LEU A 27 12.42 0.21 20.82
C LEU A 27 10.98 0.20 20.29
N ALA A 28 10.35 1.38 20.19
CA ALA A 28 9.00 1.52 19.65
C ALA A 28 8.92 1.09 18.19
N ILE A 29 9.87 1.51 17.35
CA ILE A 29 9.96 1.08 15.94
C ILE A 29 10.12 -0.44 15.86
N LEU A 30 10.97 -1.02 16.71
CA LEU A 30 11.20 -2.47 16.74
C LEU A 30 9.93 -3.22 17.16
N LEU A 31 9.24 -2.77 18.21
CA LEU A 31 7.98 -3.36 18.67
C LEU A 31 6.88 -3.25 17.61
N ILE A 32 6.73 -2.09 16.97
CA ILE A 32 5.77 -1.89 15.87
C ILE A 32 6.11 -2.84 14.71
N SER A 33 7.39 -2.96 14.35
CA SER A 33 7.84 -3.85 13.28
C SER A 33 7.50 -5.30 13.62
N VAL A 34 7.86 -5.76 14.81
CA VAL A 34 7.55 -7.13 15.28
C VAL A 34 6.04 -7.38 15.26
N PHE A 35 5.24 -6.43 15.76
CA PHE A 35 3.79 -6.52 15.74
C PHE A 35 3.24 -6.65 14.32
N LEU A 36 3.65 -5.78 13.38
CA LEU A 36 3.21 -5.82 11.98
C LEU A 36 3.58 -7.13 11.29
N PHE A 37 4.80 -7.65 11.51
CA PHE A 37 5.21 -8.94 10.96
C PHE A 37 4.44 -10.11 11.59
N THR A 38 4.11 -10.02 12.88
CA THR A 38 3.33 -11.06 13.57
C THR A 38 1.90 -11.12 13.04
N GLU A 39 1.25 -9.97 12.87
CA GLU A 39 -0.08 -9.87 12.24
C GLU A 39 -0.06 -10.36 10.79
N GLY A 40 0.97 -9.95 10.01
CA GLY A 40 1.15 -10.41 8.64
C GLY A 40 1.31 -11.93 8.53
N TRP A 41 2.00 -12.56 9.47
CA TRP A 41 2.13 -14.03 9.52
C TRP A 41 0.83 -14.73 9.92
N GLY A 42 -0.01 -14.07 10.73
CA GLY A 42 -1.34 -14.55 11.10
C GLY A 42 -2.27 -14.74 9.89
N LEU A 43 -2.04 -13.99 8.80
CA LEU A 43 -2.80 -14.09 7.56
C LEU A 43 -2.70 -15.48 6.91
N PHE A 44 -1.56 -16.16 7.03
CA PHE A 44 -1.39 -17.53 6.48
C PHE A 44 -2.11 -18.60 7.30
N HIS A 45 -2.60 -18.25 8.49
CA HIS A 45 -3.35 -19.14 9.37
C HIS A 45 -4.85 -18.80 9.41
N SER A 46 -5.26 -17.72 8.74
CA SER A 46 -6.67 -17.33 8.67
C SER A 46 -7.40 -18.08 7.56
N SER A 47 -8.69 -18.32 7.80
CA SER A 47 -9.60 -18.84 6.78
C SER A 47 -9.81 -17.79 5.70
N THR A 48 -9.78 -18.22 4.44
CA THR A 48 -10.10 -17.40 3.26
C THR A 48 -11.59 -17.09 3.15
N ILE A 49 -12.44 -17.91 3.77
CA ILE A 49 -13.88 -17.72 3.90
C ILE A 49 -14.15 -16.71 5.03
N GLU A 50 -15.10 -15.81 4.80
CA GLU A 50 -15.54 -14.80 5.78
C GLU A 50 -15.80 -15.39 7.18
N LYS A 51 -15.34 -14.68 8.22
CA LYS A 51 -15.50 -15.12 9.60
C LYS A 51 -16.99 -15.29 9.93
N GLY A 52 -17.36 -16.48 10.42
CA GLY A 52 -18.73 -16.79 10.78
C GLY A 52 -19.55 -17.43 9.65
N TYR A 53 -18.98 -17.60 8.47
CA TYR A 53 -19.59 -18.31 7.35
C TYR A 53 -18.86 -19.61 7.03
N VAL A 54 -19.55 -20.50 6.32
CA VAL A 54 -18.99 -21.75 5.81
C VAL A 54 -19.46 -22.00 4.38
N LEU A 55 -18.61 -22.67 3.60
CA LEU A 55 -18.97 -23.17 2.29
C LEU A 55 -19.47 -24.61 2.42
N CYS A 56 -20.62 -24.90 1.81
CA CYS A 56 -21.26 -26.20 1.85
C CYS A 56 -21.51 -26.69 0.44
N VAL A 57 -21.34 -27.99 0.20
CA VAL A 57 -21.74 -28.66 -1.04
C VAL A 57 -22.66 -29.83 -0.70
N ASN A 58 -23.47 -30.28 -1.65
CA ASN A 58 -24.23 -31.52 -1.48
C ASN A 58 -23.28 -32.69 -1.19
N ARG A 59 -23.69 -33.63 -0.32
CA ARG A 59 -22.87 -34.78 0.08
C ARG A 59 -22.50 -35.72 -1.08
N ALA A 60 -23.32 -35.77 -2.13
CA ALA A 60 -23.05 -36.54 -3.34
C ALA A 60 -21.98 -35.89 -4.25
N ASN A 61 -21.63 -34.61 -4.01
CA ASN A 61 -20.62 -33.92 -4.79
C ASN A 61 -19.22 -34.49 -4.49
N LYS A 62 -18.46 -34.78 -5.56
CA LYS A 62 -17.10 -35.34 -5.45
C LYS A 62 -16.05 -34.30 -5.07
N VAL A 63 -16.32 -33.00 -5.30
CA VAL A 63 -15.37 -31.92 -5.03
C VAL A 63 -15.27 -31.65 -3.54
N ALA A 64 -14.13 -32.03 -2.95
CA ALA A 64 -13.90 -31.98 -1.50
C ALA A 64 -13.12 -30.75 -1.02
N LYS A 65 -12.50 -30.00 -1.94
CA LYS A 65 -11.72 -28.80 -1.67
C LYS A 65 -11.90 -27.81 -2.82
N LEU A 66 -11.89 -26.53 -2.50
CA LEU A 66 -12.01 -25.44 -3.47
C LEU A 66 -11.06 -24.32 -3.03
N SER A 67 -10.18 -23.93 -3.95
CA SER A 67 -9.32 -22.76 -3.74
C SER A 67 -10.15 -21.48 -3.65
N PRO A 68 -9.67 -20.44 -2.95
CA PRO A 68 -10.35 -19.14 -2.87
C PRO A 68 -10.65 -18.55 -4.25
N LYS A 69 -9.74 -18.77 -5.20
CA LYS A 69 -9.90 -18.35 -6.59
C LYS A 69 -11.05 -19.09 -7.27
N GLN A 70 -11.15 -20.41 -7.12
CA GLN A 70 -12.24 -21.20 -7.67
C GLN A 70 -13.58 -20.83 -7.03
N VAL A 71 -13.62 -20.58 -5.72
CA VAL A 71 -14.83 -20.10 -5.04
C VAL A 71 -15.29 -18.77 -5.66
N LYS A 72 -14.39 -17.80 -5.81
CA LYS A 72 -14.73 -16.55 -6.51
C LYS A 72 -15.25 -16.79 -7.93
N GLU A 73 -14.52 -17.56 -8.74
CA GLU A 73 -14.90 -17.81 -10.14
C GLU A 73 -16.26 -18.51 -10.28
N ILE A 74 -16.66 -19.34 -9.32
CA ILE A 74 -18.01 -19.93 -9.27
C ILE A 74 -19.06 -18.84 -9.01
N TYR A 75 -18.86 -18.00 -7.98
CA TYR A 75 -19.84 -16.98 -7.58
C TYR A 75 -19.93 -15.79 -8.54
N ASP A 76 -18.86 -15.52 -9.30
CA ASP A 76 -18.84 -14.57 -10.42
C ASP A 76 -19.49 -15.13 -11.69
N GLY A 77 -19.80 -16.43 -11.74
CA GLY A 77 -20.41 -17.11 -12.89
C GLY A 77 -19.42 -17.48 -14.01
N ASN A 78 -18.11 -17.39 -13.76
CA ASN A 78 -17.07 -17.81 -14.72
C ASN A 78 -16.94 -19.35 -14.76
N ILE A 79 -17.13 -20.01 -13.62
CA ILE A 79 -17.21 -21.48 -13.52
C ILE A 79 -18.66 -21.87 -13.27
N THR A 80 -19.26 -22.53 -14.25
CA THR A 80 -20.68 -22.92 -14.22
C THR A 80 -20.92 -24.43 -14.20
N ASN A 81 -19.87 -25.25 -14.30
CA ASN A 81 -19.99 -26.71 -14.33
C ASN A 81 -18.93 -27.39 -13.46
N TRP A 82 -19.35 -28.36 -12.64
CA TRP A 82 -18.50 -29.11 -11.72
C TRP A 82 -17.35 -29.86 -12.41
N LYS A 83 -17.47 -30.23 -13.69
CA LYS A 83 -16.41 -30.85 -14.49
C LYS A 83 -15.15 -30.01 -14.57
N GLN A 84 -15.29 -28.68 -14.60
CA GLN A 84 -14.15 -27.75 -14.63
C GLN A 84 -13.32 -27.80 -13.33
N LEU A 85 -13.89 -28.35 -12.26
CA LEU A 85 -13.28 -28.49 -10.94
C LEU A 85 -12.93 -29.96 -10.62
N GLY A 86 -12.96 -30.85 -11.62
CA GLY A 86 -12.72 -32.29 -11.44
C GLY A 86 -13.92 -33.05 -10.85
N GLY A 87 -15.10 -32.44 -10.83
CA GLY A 87 -16.36 -33.04 -10.40
C GLY A 87 -17.11 -33.77 -11.52
N VAL A 88 -18.39 -34.04 -11.28
CA VAL A 88 -19.29 -34.65 -12.26
C VAL A 88 -19.66 -33.63 -13.34
N ASP A 89 -19.97 -34.06 -14.56
CA ASP A 89 -20.45 -33.17 -15.63
C ASP A 89 -21.89 -32.72 -15.34
N ALA A 90 -22.01 -31.67 -14.53
CA ALA A 90 -23.27 -31.14 -14.06
C ALA A 90 -23.15 -29.63 -13.78
N PRO A 91 -24.21 -28.84 -14.06
CA PRO A 91 -24.19 -27.40 -13.80
C PRO A 91 -24.11 -27.14 -12.29
N ILE A 92 -23.36 -26.10 -11.93
CA ILE A 92 -23.26 -25.61 -10.54
C ILE A 92 -24.48 -24.77 -10.24
N GLU A 93 -25.17 -25.10 -9.15
CA GLU A 93 -26.30 -24.33 -8.66
C GLU A 93 -25.87 -23.57 -7.41
N ILE A 94 -25.92 -22.25 -7.44
CA ILE A 94 -25.54 -21.43 -6.29
C ILE A 94 -26.79 -21.26 -5.41
N LEU A 95 -26.67 -21.60 -4.13
CA LEU A 95 -27.73 -21.42 -3.15
C LEU A 95 -27.32 -20.32 -2.17
N ARG A 96 -27.92 -19.14 -2.30
CA ARG A 96 -27.73 -17.99 -1.40
C ARG A 96 -28.76 -18.02 -0.28
N MET A 97 -28.49 -17.30 0.81
CA MET A 97 -29.48 -17.15 1.90
C MET A 97 -30.79 -16.51 1.39
N ASP A 98 -30.69 -15.54 0.48
CA ASP A 98 -31.85 -14.86 -0.11
C ASP A 98 -32.75 -15.82 -0.90
N ASP A 99 -32.16 -16.83 -1.55
CA ASP A 99 -32.92 -17.83 -2.30
C ASP A 99 -33.81 -18.65 -1.35
N ILE A 100 -33.35 -18.89 -0.11
CA ILE A 100 -34.09 -19.69 0.87
C ILE A 100 -35.33 -18.94 1.37
N ALA A 101 -35.24 -17.63 1.54
CA ALA A 101 -36.39 -16.78 1.88
C ALA A 101 -37.45 -16.76 0.75
N SER A 102 -37.07 -17.05 -0.48
CA SER A 102 -38.01 -17.19 -1.61
C SER A 102 -38.62 -18.59 -1.74
N LEU A 103 -37.96 -19.62 -1.19
CA LEU A 103 -38.35 -21.02 -1.31
C LEU A 103 -39.30 -21.49 -0.20
N TYR A 104 -39.26 -20.84 0.97
CA TYR A 104 -40.05 -21.21 2.14
C TYR A 104 -40.74 -19.99 2.73
N THR A 105 -41.98 -20.15 3.21
CA THR A 105 -42.74 -19.07 3.85
C THR A 105 -42.20 -18.74 5.24
N GLU A 106 -42.49 -17.54 5.76
CA GLU A 106 -42.06 -17.13 7.11
C GLU A 106 -42.56 -18.08 8.20
N GLU A 107 -43.74 -18.69 8.03
CA GLU A 107 -44.29 -19.71 8.93
C GLU A 107 -43.43 -21.00 8.96
N GLU A 108 -42.84 -21.37 7.81
CA GLU A 108 -42.01 -22.57 7.68
C GLU A 108 -40.57 -22.38 8.17
N ILE A 109 -40.09 -21.13 8.18
CA ILE A 109 -38.77 -20.76 8.69
C ILE A 109 -38.82 -20.50 10.21
N GLY A 110 -39.98 -20.07 10.71
CA GLY A 110 -40.22 -19.69 12.11
C GLY A 110 -39.79 -18.25 12.40
N ALA A 111 -40.50 -17.57 13.30
CA ALA A 111 -40.31 -16.14 13.58
C ALA A 111 -38.89 -15.73 14.02
N ASN A 112 -38.11 -16.67 14.58
CA ASN A 112 -36.71 -16.46 14.98
C ASN A 112 -35.72 -17.35 14.19
N PHE A 113 -36.08 -17.78 12.98
CA PHE A 113 -35.26 -18.69 12.15
C PHE A 113 -35.01 -20.08 12.79
N GLU A 114 -35.91 -20.51 13.68
CA GLU A 114 -35.78 -21.75 14.45
C GLU A 114 -35.73 -23.00 13.56
N HIS A 115 -36.44 -22.97 12.42
CA HIS A 115 -36.49 -24.08 11.47
C HIS A 115 -35.57 -23.89 10.26
N LEU A 116 -34.86 -22.75 10.19
CA LEU A 116 -33.96 -22.42 9.09
C LEU A 116 -32.86 -23.48 8.87
N PRO A 117 -32.19 -24.03 9.90
CA PRO A 117 -31.19 -25.09 9.70
C PRO A 117 -31.75 -26.34 9.00
N ALA A 118 -32.97 -26.75 9.36
CA ALA A 118 -33.62 -27.92 8.77
C ALA A 118 -34.00 -27.66 7.31
N LYS A 119 -34.52 -26.47 7.00
CA LYS A 119 -34.87 -26.04 5.64
C LYS A 119 -33.63 -25.86 4.75
N LEU A 120 -32.53 -25.32 5.30
CA LEU A 120 -31.21 -25.28 4.67
C LEU A 120 -30.73 -26.69 4.26
N SER A 121 -30.83 -27.63 5.19
CA SER A 121 -30.46 -29.04 4.97
C SER A 121 -31.33 -29.70 3.89
N GLN A 122 -32.64 -29.42 3.90
CA GLN A 122 -33.57 -29.89 2.89
C GLN A 122 -33.23 -29.33 1.49
N ALA A 123 -33.08 -28.01 1.36
CA ALA A 123 -32.74 -27.35 0.10
C ALA A 123 -31.42 -27.87 -0.50
N MET A 124 -30.41 -28.09 0.36
CA MET A 124 -29.14 -28.68 -0.05
C MET A 124 -29.28 -30.15 -0.50
N THR A 125 -30.20 -30.92 0.08
CA THR A 125 -30.44 -32.32 -0.31
C THR A 125 -31.15 -32.43 -1.65
N GLU A 126 -32.17 -31.61 -1.87
CA GLU A 126 -32.95 -31.57 -3.12
C GLU A 126 -32.06 -31.18 -4.31
N ARG A 127 -31.13 -30.23 -4.10
CA ARG A 127 -30.23 -29.72 -5.12
C ARG A 127 -28.88 -30.45 -5.10
N LYS A 128 -28.80 -31.56 -5.84
CA LYS A 128 -27.60 -32.44 -5.90
C LYS A 128 -26.31 -31.75 -6.34
N ASN A 129 -26.41 -30.67 -7.09
CA ASN A 129 -25.27 -29.91 -7.62
C ASN A 129 -25.08 -28.55 -6.95
N ALA A 130 -25.72 -28.33 -5.80
CA ALA A 130 -25.67 -27.04 -5.13
C ALA A 130 -24.35 -26.79 -4.38
N ILE A 131 -23.94 -25.53 -4.42
CA ILE A 131 -22.94 -24.93 -3.53
C ILE A 131 -23.62 -23.80 -2.76
N GLY A 132 -23.43 -23.76 -1.45
CA GLY A 132 -23.99 -22.75 -0.57
C GLY A 132 -22.94 -22.06 0.26
N PHE A 133 -23.18 -20.79 0.56
CA PHE A 133 -22.38 -19.98 1.48
C PHE A 133 -23.31 -19.48 2.57
N PHE A 134 -23.16 -20.05 3.77
CA PHE A 134 -24.13 -19.87 4.85
C PHE A 134 -23.47 -19.47 6.16
N PRO A 135 -24.17 -18.72 7.03
CA PRO A 135 -23.70 -18.46 8.38
C PRO A 135 -23.55 -19.77 9.16
N LYS A 136 -22.39 -19.97 9.77
CA LYS A 136 -22.04 -21.16 10.56
C LYS A 136 -23.04 -21.44 11.69
N GLN A 137 -23.67 -20.40 12.23
CA GLN A 137 -24.67 -20.51 13.31
C GLN A 137 -25.92 -21.31 12.90
N PHE A 138 -26.23 -21.38 11.61
CA PHE A 138 -27.38 -22.12 11.08
C PHE A 138 -27.03 -23.52 10.56
N ILE A 139 -25.77 -23.95 10.69
CA ILE A 139 -25.33 -25.29 10.32
C ILE A 139 -25.30 -26.15 11.59
N ASP A 140 -26.33 -26.97 11.76
CA ASP A 140 -26.49 -27.86 12.91
C ASP A 140 -25.78 -29.22 12.70
N LYS A 141 -25.83 -30.08 13.73
CA LYS A 141 -25.22 -31.43 13.66
C LYS A 141 -25.94 -32.37 12.69
N ASN A 142 -27.19 -32.07 12.33
CA ASN A 142 -28.01 -32.85 11.42
C ASN A 142 -27.95 -32.34 9.97
N PHE A 143 -27.08 -31.37 9.70
CA PHE A 143 -26.88 -30.85 8.36
C PHE A 143 -26.44 -31.95 7.41
N THR A 144 -27.23 -32.18 6.36
CA THR A 144 -27.02 -33.28 5.41
C THR A 144 -25.98 -32.96 4.34
N GLY A 145 -25.68 -31.68 4.11
CA GLY A 145 -24.62 -31.24 3.21
C GLY A 145 -23.23 -31.48 3.79
N ARG A 146 -22.21 -31.49 2.92
CA ARG A 146 -20.81 -31.54 3.32
C ARG A 146 -20.26 -30.13 3.42
N VAL A 147 -19.84 -29.74 4.62
CA VAL A 147 -19.07 -28.50 4.84
C VAL A 147 -17.66 -28.70 4.27
N LEU A 148 -17.22 -27.80 3.39
CA LEU A 148 -15.87 -27.80 2.87
C LEU A 148 -14.91 -27.26 3.95
N PRO A 149 -13.70 -27.83 4.08
CA PRO A 149 -12.73 -27.33 5.03
C PRO A 149 -12.35 -25.89 4.65
N PRO A 150 -12.16 -24.99 5.63
CA PRO A 150 -11.66 -23.65 5.35
C PRO A 150 -10.26 -23.78 4.76
N GLU A 151 -10.05 -23.25 3.55
CA GLU A 151 -8.71 -23.14 2.99
C GLU A 151 -8.01 -21.91 3.59
N THR A 152 -6.75 -22.09 3.94
CA THR A 152 -5.87 -21.01 4.39
C THR A 152 -5.12 -20.44 3.20
N ILE A 153 -4.75 -19.16 3.30
CA ILE A 153 -3.94 -18.51 2.26
C ILE A 153 -2.56 -19.16 2.27
N THR A 154 -2.13 -19.71 1.14
CA THR A 154 -0.77 -20.25 1.04
C THR A 154 0.23 -19.13 0.73
N PRO A 155 1.51 -19.23 1.17
CA PRO A 155 2.54 -18.27 0.80
C PRO A 155 2.71 -18.12 -0.73
N GLY A 156 2.57 -19.21 -1.47
CA GLY A 156 2.66 -19.20 -2.94
C GLY A 156 1.54 -18.38 -3.58
N GLU A 157 0.30 -18.52 -3.11
CA GLU A 157 -0.84 -17.72 -3.58
C GLU A 157 -0.73 -16.26 -3.14
N TYR A 158 -0.15 -15.98 -1.98
CA TYR A 158 0.04 -14.61 -1.50
C TYR A 158 1.09 -13.85 -2.34
N PHE A 159 2.29 -14.42 -2.50
CA PHE A 159 3.38 -13.77 -3.24
C PHE A 159 3.20 -13.83 -4.76
N GLY A 160 2.55 -14.87 -5.29
CA GLY A 160 2.27 -15.04 -6.71
C GLY A 160 0.89 -14.55 -7.15
N GLY A 161 0.02 -14.20 -6.21
CA GLY A 161 -1.36 -13.77 -6.47
C GLY A 161 -1.41 -12.45 -7.21
N LYS A 162 -2.28 -12.37 -8.22
CA LYS A 162 -2.43 -11.20 -9.11
C LYS A 162 -3.61 -10.31 -8.74
N GLU A 163 -4.33 -10.64 -7.68
CA GLU A 163 -5.53 -9.91 -7.25
C GLU A 163 -5.46 -9.63 -5.76
N TRP A 164 -5.77 -8.39 -5.37
CA TRP A 164 -5.91 -7.96 -3.99
C TRP A 164 -7.35 -7.54 -3.74
N LEU A 165 -8.16 -8.47 -3.21
CA LEU A 165 -9.59 -8.29 -2.96
C LEU A 165 -9.93 -8.80 -1.55
N PRO A 166 -9.55 -8.06 -0.50
CA PRO A 166 -9.74 -8.49 0.89
C PRO A 166 -11.20 -8.48 1.33
N THR A 167 -12.07 -7.75 0.62
CA THR A 167 -13.51 -7.62 0.90
C THR A 167 -14.39 -8.48 0.01
N ALA A 168 -13.80 -9.29 -0.88
CA ALA A 168 -14.58 -10.17 -1.75
C ALA A 168 -15.30 -11.25 -0.94
N THR A 169 -16.61 -11.36 -1.15
CA THR A 169 -17.44 -12.43 -0.63
C THR A 169 -17.76 -13.41 -1.77
N PRO A 170 -17.68 -14.74 -1.56
CA PRO A 170 -17.53 -15.43 -0.28
C PRO A 170 -16.09 -15.74 0.16
N ALA A 171 -15.10 -15.50 -0.71
CA ALA A 171 -13.69 -15.80 -0.43
C ALA A 171 -12.80 -14.59 -0.75
N ALA A 172 -12.07 -14.12 0.27
CA ALA A 172 -11.14 -13.01 0.14
C ALA A 172 -9.85 -13.44 -0.57
N GLN A 173 -9.29 -12.54 -1.39
CA GLN A 173 -8.05 -12.78 -2.13
C GLN A 173 -6.95 -11.81 -1.69
N PHE A 174 -5.77 -12.35 -1.41
CA PHE A 174 -4.66 -11.59 -0.85
C PHE A 174 -3.38 -11.75 -1.69
N GLY A 175 -3.42 -11.37 -2.96
CA GLY A 175 -2.23 -11.30 -3.81
C GLY A 175 -1.46 -10.00 -3.60
N VAL A 176 -0.20 -10.09 -3.16
CA VAL A 176 0.62 -8.90 -2.85
C VAL A 176 1.24 -8.25 -4.10
N LEU A 177 1.32 -8.99 -5.21
CA LEU A 177 2.04 -8.56 -6.40
C LEU A 177 1.49 -7.25 -7.00
N PRO A 178 0.17 -7.03 -7.15
CA PRO A 178 -0.37 -5.75 -7.63
C PRO A 178 -0.03 -4.57 -6.72
N LEU A 179 0.06 -4.78 -5.40
CA LEU A 179 0.43 -3.74 -4.45
C LEU A 179 1.89 -3.33 -4.62
N ILE A 180 2.79 -4.31 -4.73
CA ILE A 180 4.22 -4.05 -4.96
C ILE A 180 4.42 -3.36 -6.31
N LEU A 181 3.81 -3.90 -7.37
CA LEU A 181 3.94 -3.34 -8.72
C LEU A 181 3.32 -1.95 -8.82
N GLY A 182 2.17 -1.71 -8.20
CA GLY A 182 1.52 -0.40 -8.15
C GLY A 182 2.41 0.63 -7.46
N THR A 183 2.93 0.33 -6.27
CA THR A 183 3.86 1.20 -5.56
C THR A 183 5.11 1.49 -6.37
N LEU A 184 5.73 0.47 -6.97
CA LEU A 184 6.91 0.66 -7.82
C LEU A 184 6.60 1.51 -9.04
N TRP A 185 5.47 1.28 -9.72
CA TRP A 185 5.09 2.01 -10.93
C TRP A 185 4.90 3.50 -10.64
N VAL A 186 4.15 3.82 -9.58
CA VAL A 186 3.91 5.21 -9.17
C VAL A 186 5.21 5.87 -8.69
N SER A 187 6.03 5.15 -7.91
CA SER A 187 7.31 5.65 -7.38
C SER A 187 8.32 5.93 -8.49
N ILE A 188 8.46 5.03 -9.46
CA ILE A 188 9.35 5.22 -10.62
C ILE A 188 8.91 6.46 -11.39
N GLY A 189 7.60 6.60 -11.69
CA GLY A 189 7.07 7.79 -12.34
C GLY A 189 7.37 9.08 -11.55
N ALA A 190 7.23 9.03 -10.22
CA ALA A 190 7.53 10.17 -9.35
C ALA A 190 9.01 10.55 -9.39
N ILE A 191 9.92 9.58 -9.36
CA ILE A 191 11.37 9.81 -9.40
C ILE A 191 11.80 10.35 -10.76
N LEU A 192 11.26 9.82 -11.85
CA LEU A 192 11.53 10.30 -13.21
C LEU A 192 11.16 11.77 -13.39
N LEU A 193 10.15 12.26 -12.67
CA LEU A 193 9.79 13.67 -12.63
C LEU A 193 10.65 14.43 -11.62
N ALA A 194 10.69 14.00 -10.35
CA ALA A 194 11.30 14.75 -9.27
C ALA A 194 12.82 14.88 -9.39
N LEU A 195 13.51 13.86 -9.88
CA LEU A 195 14.97 13.85 -9.93
C LEU A 195 15.56 14.89 -10.90
N PRO A 196 15.15 14.98 -12.18
CA PRO A 196 15.68 16.00 -13.08
C PRO A 196 15.35 17.42 -12.61
N PHE A 197 14.10 17.68 -12.19
CA PHE A 197 13.71 19.00 -11.69
C PHE A 197 14.40 19.35 -10.37
N GLY A 198 14.47 18.41 -9.43
CA GLY A 198 15.11 18.59 -8.14
C GLY A 198 16.61 18.84 -8.25
N MET A 199 17.29 18.11 -9.14
CA MET A 199 18.71 18.33 -9.43
C MET A 199 18.97 19.64 -10.14
N ALA A 200 18.14 20.02 -11.12
CA ALA A 200 18.28 21.31 -11.80
C ALA A 200 18.12 22.49 -10.82
N VAL A 201 17.11 22.44 -9.96
CA VAL A 201 16.86 23.48 -8.96
C VAL A 201 17.95 23.50 -7.90
N SER A 202 18.45 22.35 -7.44
CA SER A 202 19.53 22.31 -6.44
C SER A 202 20.85 22.86 -7.00
N ILE A 203 21.21 22.53 -8.25
CA ILE A 203 22.41 23.07 -8.91
C ILE A 203 22.27 24.58 -9.08
N TYR A 204 21.10 25.05 -9.52
CA TYR A 204 20.84 26.47 -9.65
C TYR A 204 20.97 27.19 -8.30
N LEU A 205 20.34 26.69 -7.24
CA LEU A 205 20.40 27.31 -5.92
C LEU A 205 21.80 27.27 -5.29
N ALA A 206 22.58 26.23 -5.54
CA ALA A 206 23.90 26.06 -4.97
C ALA A 206 24.95 26.98 -5.63
N GLU A 207 24.94 27.08 -6.96
CA GLU A 207 26.07 27.65 -7.72
C GLU A 207 25.72 28.86 -8.60
N ILE A 208 24.45 29.06 -8.97
CA ILE A 208 24.05 30.08 -9.95
C ILE A 208 23.21 31.19 -9.29
N ALA A 209 22.35 30.84 -8.34
CA ALA A 209 21.41 31.76 -7.74
C ALA A 209 22.11 32.84 -6.91
N GLY A 210 21.77 34.10 -7.16
CA GLY A 210 22.22 35.20 -6.31
C GLY A 210 21.66 35.10 -4.89
N ASN A 211 22.34 35.75 -3.93
CA ASN A 211 21.99 35.71 -2.50
C ASN A 211 20.53 36.07 -2.19
N ARG A 212 19.91 37.00 -2.95
CA ARG A 212 18.51 37.40 -2.75
C ARG A 212 17.53 36.28 -3.12
N VAL A 213 17.72 35.68 -4.30
CA VAL A 213 16.86 34.60 -4.80
C VAL A 213 16.90 33.42 -3.84
N ARG A 214 18.09 33.03 -3.41
CA ARG A 214 18.29 31.94 -2.47
C ARG A 214 17.63 32.17 -1.12
N LYS A 215 17.77 33.38 -0.54
CA LYS A 215 17.13 33.76 0.73
C LYS A 215 15.60 33.67 0.71
N ILE A 216 14.99 33.68 -0.46
CA ILE A 216 13.55 33.54 -0.63
C ILE A 216 13.17 32.09 -0.97
N LEU A 217 13.82 31.51 -1.98
CA LEU A 217 13.44 30.18 -2.49
C LEU A 217 13.75 29.04 -1.52
N LYS A 218 14.90 29.05 -0.83
CA LYS A 218 15.26 27.94 0.08
C LYS A 218 14.25 27.79 1.23
N PRO A 219 13.88 28.85 1.97
CA PRO A 219 12.82 28.74 2.97
C PRO A 219 11.48 28.29 2.39
N LEU A 220 11.09 28.76 1.20
CA LEU A 220 9.84 28.32 0.56
C LEU A 220 9.85 26.82 0.26
N ILE A 221 10.96 26.29 -0.25
CA ILE A 221 11.12 24.86 -0.53
C ILE A 221 11.08 24.05 0.78
N GLU A 222 11.72 24.52 1.83
CA GLU A 222 11.66 23.89 3.15
C GLU A 222 10.23 23.91 3.74
N LEU A 223 9.47 24.98 3.52
CA LEU A 223 8.07 25.05 3.92
C LEU A 223 7.20 24.02 3.19
N LEU A 224 7.47 23.75 1.90
CA LEU A 224 6.79 22.69 1.16
C LEU A 224 7.00 21.31 1.80
N ALA A 225 8.18 21.05 2.39
CA ALA A 225 8.44 19.80 3.10
C ALA A 225 7.58 19.65 4.38
N GLY A 226 7.14 20.77 4.96
CA GLY A 226 6.31 20.81 6.17
C GLY A 226 4.81 20.60 5.91
N ILE A 227 4.36 20.56 4.66
CA ILE A 227 2.95 20.32 4.32
C ILE A 227 2.61 18.84 4.61
N PRO A 228 1.52 18.56 5.36
CA PRO A 228 1.09 17.19 5.63
C PRO A 228 0.72 16.43 4.34
N SER A 229 1.01 15.12 4.31
CA SER A 229 0.75 14.27 3.13
C SER A 229 -0.74 14.23 2.72
N VAL A 230 -1.66 14.23 3.68
CA VAL A 230 -3.12 14.29 3.44
C VAL A 230 -3.49 15.51 2.60
N VAL A 231 -2.84 16.65 2.84
CA VAL A 231 -3.13 17.91 2.12
C VAL A 231 -2.69 17.80 0.67
N TYR A 232 -1.55 17.16 0.41
CA TYR A 232 -1.11 16.84 -0.95
C TYR A 232 -2.05 15.85 -1.64
N GLY A 233 -2.52 14.82 -0.94
CA GLY A 233 -3.51 13.87 -1.46
C GLY A 233 -4.82 14.55 -1.84
N PHE A 234 -5.34 15.40 -0.96
CA PHE A 234 -6.56 16.18 -1.22
C PHE A 234 -6.40 17.17 -2.38
N PHE A 235 -5.28 17.90 -2.44
CA PHE A 235 -4.94 18.76 -3.57
C PHE A 235 -4.84 17.94 -4.87
N GLY A 236 -4.21 16.78 -4.82
CA GLY A 236 -4.12 15.84 -5.93
C GLY A 236 -5.49 15.43 -6.46
N LEU A 237 -6.39 15.04 -5.56
CA LEU A 237 -7.75 14.63 -5.89
C LEU A 237 -8.58 15.78 -6.49
N VAL A 238 -8.48 16.99 -5.93
CA VAL A 238 -9.34 18.12 -6.34
C VAL A 238 -8.80 18.85 -7.57
N VAL A 239 -7.47 18.86 -7.78
CA VAL A 239 -6.82 19.66 -8.83
C VAL A 239 -6.17 18.78 -9.89
N ILE A 240 -5.28 17.86 -9.49
CA ILE A 240 -4.47 17.08 -10.43
C ILE A 240 -5.32 16.03 -11.17
N VAL A 241 -6.19 15.32 -10.45
CA VAL A 241 -7.08 14.30 -11.01
C VAL A 241 -8.02 14.89 -12.08
N PRO A 242 -8.78 15.97 -11.82
CA PRO A 242 -9.60 16.60 -12.85
C PRO A 242 -8.77 17.17 -14.01
N PHE A 243 -7.59 17.73 -13.73
CA PHE A 243 -6.69 18.23 -14.76
C PHE A 243 -6.28 17.12 -15.74
N ILE A 244 -5.82 15.97 -15.23
CA ILE A 244 -5.43 14.82 -16.06
C ILE A 244 -6.63 14.26 -16.81
N ARG A 245 -7.78 14.13 -16.13
CA ARG A 245 -9.02 13.68 -16.75
C ARG A 245 -9.37 14.52 -17.98
N ASN A 246 -9.35 15.84 -17.85
CA ASN A 246 -9.73 16.77 -18.91
C ASN A 246 -8.66 16.84 -20.01
N LEU A 247 -7.38 16.82 -19.65
CA LEU A 247 -6.28 16.94 -20.60
C LEU A 247 -6.17 15.72 -21.52
N PHE A 248 -6.38 14.52 -20.98
CA PHE A 248 -6.30 13.26 -21.72
C PHE A 248 -7.67 12.69 -22.13
N ASN A 249 -8.75 13.42 -21.85
CA ASN A 249 -10.14 13.02 -22.12
C ASN A 249 -10.47 11.61 -21.59
N LEU A 250 -10.09 11.35 -20.34
CA LEU A 250 -10.26 10.06 -19.68
C LEU A 250 -11.63 9.94 -18.98
N PRO A 251 -12.19 8.73 -18.83
CA PRO A 251 -13.41 8.53 -18.05
C PRO A 251 -13.20 8.86 -16.56
N VAL A 252 -12.01 8.52 -16.03
CA VAL A 252 -11.60 8.74 -14.63
C VAL A 252 -10.17 9.30 -14.63
N GLY A 253 -9.90 10.29 -13.78
CA GLY A 253 -8.57 10.92 -13.67
C GLY A 253 -7.66 10.28 -12.62
N GLU A 254 -8.23 9.43 -11.76
CA GLU A 254 -7.51 8.65 -10.75
C GLU A 254 -6.62 7.63 -11.46
N THR A 255 -5.34 7.96 -11.57
CA THR A 255 -4.39 7.23 -12.40
C THR A 255 -3.03 7.18 -11.72
N ALA A 256 -2.21 6.20 -12.09
CA ALA A 256 -0.83 6.14 -11.63
C ALA A 256 -0.05 7.42 -11.95
N LEU A 257 -0.33 8.07 -13.09
CA LEU A 257 0.28 9.35 -13.46
C LEU A 257 -0.08 10.47 -12.46
N ALA A 258 -1.35 10.56 -12.07
CA ALA A 258 -1.80 11.51 -11.05
C ALA A 258 -1.05 11.30 -9.74
N GLY A 259 -0.96 10.04 -9.29
CA GLY A 259 -0.17 9.66 -8.11
C GLY A 259 1.31 10.05 -8.24
N SER A 260 1.93 9.75 -9.39
CA SER A 260 3.34 10.06 -9.64
C SER A 260 3.63 11.56 -9.60
N ILE A 261 2.75 12.40 -10.13
CA ILE A 261 2.91 13.86 -10.10
C ILE A 261 2.83 14.38 -8.66
N VAL A 262 1.86 13.94 -7.88
CA VAL A 262 1.70 14.36 -6.47
C VAL A 262 2.91 13.93 -5.65
N LEU A 263 3.35 12.68 -5.79
CA LEU A 263 4.55 12.19 -5.12
C LEU A 263 5.82 12.91 -5.57
N ALA A 264 5.93 13.27 -6.86
CA ALA A 264 7.07 14.04 -7.35
C ALA A 264 7.16 15.39 -6.64
N ILE A 265 6.04 16.11 -6.54
CA ILE A 265 5.96 17.40 -5.82
C ILE A 265 6.38 17.21 -4.35
N MET A 266 5.95 16.12 -3.71
CA MET A 266 6.31 15.83 -2.33
C MET A 266 7.78 15.46 -2.13
N ALA A 267 8.41 14.81 -3.11
CA ALA A 267 9.82 14.39 -3.05
C ALA A 267 10.80 15.53 -3.40
N LEU A 268 10.36 16.52 -4.17
CA LEU A 268 11.18 17.65 -4.61
C LEU A 268 11.88 18.39 -3.45
N PRO A 269 11.20 18.82 -2.38
CA PRO A 269 11.85 19.55 -1.28
C PRO A 269 13.01 18.79 -0.66
N THR A 270 12.85 17.48 -0.49
CA THR A 270 13.87 16.60 0.08
C THR A 270 15.09 16.51 -0.83
N ILE A 271 14.89 16.27 -2.13
CA ILE A 271 15.98 16.18 -3.11
C ILE A 271 16.70 17.52 -3.23
N ILE A 272 15.96 18.61 -3.38
CA ILE A 272 16.52 19.95 -3.60
C ILE A 272 17.37 20.38 -2.41
N THR A 273 16.80 20.33 -1.21
CA THR A 273 17.45 20.85 0.00
C THR A 273 18.73 20.09 0.30
N VAL A 274 18.68 18.75 0.30
CA VAL A 274 19.85 17.93 0.66
C VAL A 274 20.94 17.99 -0.41
N ALA A 275 20.57 17.99 -1.70
CA ALA A 275 21.55 18.09 -2.78
C ALA A 275 22.22 19.48 -2.84
N GLU A 276 21.46 20.55 -2.61
CA GLU A 276 22.01 21.91 -2.55
C GLU A 276 22.98 22.07 -1.38
N ASP A 277 22.62 21.58 -0.19
CA ASP A 277 23.48 21.65 0.99
C ASP A 277 24.78 20.86 0.77
N ALA A 278 24.70 19.69 0.13
CA ALA A 278 25.87 18.91 -0.26
C ALA A 278 26.80 19.68 -1.22
N MET A 279 26.25 20.29 -2.27
CA MET A 279 27.03 21.07 -3.24
C MET A 279 27.67 22.31 -2.62
N ARG A 280 26.95 23.01 -1.74
CA ARG A 280 27.46 24.20 -1.04
C ARG A 280 28.57 23.91 -0.03
N ASN A 281 28.65 22.67 0.46
CA ASN A 281 29.75 22.23 1.31
C ASN A 281 31.07 22.01 0.55
N THR A 282 31.07 22.14 -0.79
CA THR A 282 32.30 22.11 -1.58
C THR A 282 33.23 23.27 -1.20
N PRO A 283 34.49 23.01 -0.80
CA PRO A 283 35.43 24.05 -0.40
C PRO A 283 35.61 25.11 -1.48
N VAL A 284 35.52 26.39 -1.08
CA VAL A 284 35.67 27.54 -1.98
C VAL A 284 37.01 27.49 -2.71
N ALA A 285 38.09 27.09 -2.03
CA ALA A 285 39.41 26.94 -2.62
C ALA A 285 39.45 25.98 -3.83
N MET A 286 38.66 24.90 -3.82
CA MET A 286 38.60 23.98 -4.96
C MET A 286 37.92 24.63 -6.17
N LYS A 287 36.89 25.45 -5.92
CA LYS A 287 36.18 26.19 -6.97
C LYS A 287 37.05 27.28 -7.58
N GLU A 288 37.73 28.07 -6.73
CA GLU A 288 38.65 29.13 -7.16
C GLU A 288 39.86 28.56 -7.91
N SER A 289 40.40 27.42 -7.47
CA SER A 289 41.50 26.73 -8.16
C SER A 289 41.09 26.30 -9.57
N SER A 290 39.88 25.75 -9.74
CA SER A 290 39.35 25.38 -11.05
C SER A 290 39.23 26.59 -11.98
N LEU A 291 38.69 27.70 -11.48
CA LEU A 291 38.56 28.95 -12.25
C LEU A 291 39.94 29.55 -12.60
N ALA A 292 40.91 29.49 -11.69
CA ALA A 292 42.27 29.97 -11.91
C ALA A 292 43.03 29.18 -13.00
N LEU A 293 42.68 27.90 -13.19
CA LEU A 293 43.18 27.07 -14.29
C LEU A 293 42.49 27.37 -15.64
N GLY A 294 41.64 28.39 -15.71
CA GLY A 294 40.94 28.80 -16.92
C GLY A 294 39.64 28.04 -17.19
N ALA A 295 39.13 27.26 -16.23
CA ALA A 295 37.83 26.60 -16.39
C ALA A 295 36.67 27.60 -16.33
N THR A 296 35.61 27.35 -17.09
CA THR A 296 34.36 28.13 -17.00
C THR A 296 33.57 27.77 -15.75
N HIS A 297 32.64 28.64 -15.34
CA HIS A 297 31.72 28.34 -14.22
C HIS A 297 31.00 27.00 -14.38
N TRP A 298 30.48 26.71 -15.58
CA TRP A 298 29.82 25.42 -15.85
C TRP A 298 30.77 24.22 -15.75
N GLN A 299 32.01 24.38 -16.26
CA GLN A 299 33.03 23.34 -16.12
C GLN A 299 33.39 23.08 -14.65
N THR A 300 33.49 24.12 -13.83
CA THR A 300 33.71 24.00 -12.38
C THR A 300 32.55 23.28 -11.70
N ILE A 301 31.30 23.60 -12.04
CA ILE A 301 30.12 22.91 -11.49
C ILE A 301 30.16 21.42 -11.83
N TYR A 302 30.28 21.11 -13.12
CA TYR A 302 30.18 19.73 -13.62
C TYR A 302 31.40 18.85 -13.26
N ARG A 303 32.61 19.41 -13.23
CA ARG A 303 33.86 18.65 -13.04
C ARG A 303 34.42 18.72 -11.62
N VAL A 304 33.98 19.66 -10.80
CA VAL A 304 34.52 19.84 -9.43
C VAL A 304 33.41 19.73 -8.40
N VAL A 305 32.37 20.56 -8.49
CA VAL A 305 31.31 20.62 -7.47
C VAL A 305 30.48 19.34 -7.42
N ILE A 306 29.92 18.90 -8.56
CA ILE A 306 29.09 17.70 -8.61
C ILE A 306 29.87 16.44 -8.19
N PRO A 307 31.10 16.20 -8.69
CA PRO A 307 31.89 15.05 -8.24
C PRO A 307 32.24 15.10 -6.75
N TYR A 308 32.58 16.28 -6.22
CA TYR A 308 32.88 16.46 -4.80
C TYR A 308 31.66 16.17 -3.92
N ALA A 309 30.49 16.67 -4.31
CA ALA A 309 29.23 16.53 -3.56
C ALA A 309 28.46 15.23 -3.87
N SER A 310 29.05 14.32 -4.65
CA SER A 310 28.37 13.14 -5.19
C SER A 310 27.75 12.24 -4.12
N SER A 311 28.42 12.06 -2.97
CA SER A 311 27.90 11.28 -1.85
C SER A 311 26.64 11.91 -1.23
N GLY A 312 26.63 13.24 -1.07
CA GLY A 312 25.48 13.98 -0.54
C GLY A 312 24.33 14.06 -1.55
N ILE A 313 24.63 14.20 -2.85
CA ILE A 313 23.63 14.13 -3.92
C ILE A 313 22.99 12.74 -3.94
N MET A 314 23.79 11.67 -3.83
CA MET A 314 23.26 10.30 -3.78
C MET A 314 22.37 10.10 -2.54
N ALA A 315 22.77 10.62 -1.38
CA ALA A 315 21.94 10.60 -0.18
C ALA A 315 20.61 11.35 -0.38
N ALA A 316 20.62 12.51 -1.04
CA ALA A 316 19.42 13.27 -1.37
C ALA A 316 18.46 12.47 -2.26
N ILE A 317 19.00 11.78 -3.28
CA ILE A 317 18.23 10.92 -4.18
C ILE A 317 17.62 9.75 -3.41
N VAL A 318 18.41 9.01 -2.63
CA VAL A 318 17.93 7.87 -1.84
C VAL A 318 16.84 8.30 -0.87
N LEU A 319 16.98 9.46 -0.21
CA LEU A 319 15.97 9.99 0.70
C LEU A 319 14.68 10.37 -0.04
N GLY A 320 14.78 10.95 -1.24
CA GLY A 320 13.63 11.26 -2.10
C GLY A 320 12.90 9.99 -2.57
N ILE A 321 13.64 8.95 -2.96
CA ILE A 321 13.10 7.63 -3.32
C ILE A 321 12.38 7.00 -2.13
N GLY A 322 13.03 7.00 -0.96
CA GLY A 322 12.47 6.45 0.27
C GLY A 322 11.17 7.15 0.67
N ARG A 323 11.10 8.48 0.49
CA ARG A 323 9.86 9.25 0.67
C ARG A 323 8.78 8.78 -0.31
N ALA A 324 9.05 8.75 -1.60
CA ALA A 324 8.05 8.35 -2.62
C ALA A 324 7.51 6.93 -2.38
N VAL A 325 8.36 5.96 -2.05
CA VAL A 325 7.97 4.57 -1.79
C VAL A 325 7.19 4.43 -0.47
N GLY A 326 7.50 5.26 0.52
CA GLY A 326 6.85 5.25 1.83
C GLY A 326 5.51 5.98 1.88
N GLU A 327 5.15 6.74 0.85
CA GLU A 327 3.87 7.44 0.79
C GLU A 327 2.73 6.48 0.47
N THR A 328 1.74 6.43 1.36
CA THR A 328 0.58 5.53 1.24
C THR A 328 -0.72 6.32 1.09
N MET A 329 -0.96 7.27 1.99
CA MET A 329 -2.24 7.98 2.07
C MET A 329 -2.48 8.91 0.87
N ALA A 330 -1.48 9.71 0.49
CA ALA A 330 -1.62 10.62 -0.65
C ALA A 330 -1.85 9.85 -1.96
N VAL A 331 -1.21 8.69 -2.12
CA VAL A 331 -1.35 7.83 -3.30
C VAL A 331 -2.76 7.24 -3.35
N LEU A 332 -3.21 6.60 -2.29
CA LEU A 332 -4.55 5.99 -2.22
C LEU A 332 -5.67 6.99 -2.55
N MET A 333 -5.56 8.22 -2.06
CA MET A 333 -6.54 9.27 -2.36
C MET A 333 -6.57 9.67 -3.84
N VAL A 334 -5.44 9.59 -4.54
CA VAL A 334 -5.28 10.14 -5.89
C VAL A 334 -5.36 9.08 -6.98
N THR A 335 -5.02 7.83 -6.65
CA THR A 335 -5.04 6.70 -7.59
C THR A 335 -6.32 5.87 -7.52
N GLY A 336 -7.20 6.14 -6.56
CA GLY A 336 -8.42 5.36 -6.33
C GLY A 336 -8.13 4.04 -5.57
N ASN A 337 -9.19 3.37 -5.15
CA ASN A 337 -9.18 2.08 -4.45
C ASN A 337 -9.93 1.01 -5.25
#